data_AF-A0A1V9ZST7-F1
#
_entry.id   AF-A0A1V9ZST7-F1
#
_cell.length_a   1.000
_cell.length_b   1.000
_cell.length_c   1.000
_cell.angle_alpha   90.00
_cell.angle_beta   90.00
_cell.angle_gamma   90.00
#
_symmetry.space_group_name_H-M   'P 1'
#
loop_
_entity.id
_entity.type
_entity.pdbx_description
1 polymer ?
#
loop_
_entity_poly.entity_id
_entity_poly.type
_entity_poly.pdbx_seq_one_letter_code
_entity_poly.pdbx_strand_id
1 'polypeptide(L)' 'MDILTDAQIAALNQAKVGIRMDNEKYIRAHPELDLVMRALVKGVLKDRPANVTAYAHRFFNRDIDVLREEILKGRSVS' A
#
# COMPACT_ATOMS: atom_id res chain seq x y z
N MET A 1 3.79 -27.27 -13.98
CA MET A 1 3.41 -25.88 -13.64
C MET A 1 2.01 -25.71 -14.20
N ASP A 2 0.99 -25.83 -13.34
CA ASP A 2 -0.40 -25.73 -13.81
C ASP A 2 -0.71 -24.28 -14.15
N ILE A 3 -0.96 -24.03 -15.42
CA ILE A 3 -1.35 -22.72 -15.94
C ILE A 3 -2.87 -22.66 -15.86
N LEU A 4 -3.40 -21.62 -15.21
CA LEU A 4 -4.84 -21.40 -15.12
C LEU A 4 -5.43 -21.22 -16.51
N THR A 5 -6.62 -21.76 -16.74
CA THR A 5 -7.39 -21.49 -17.97
C THR A 5 -7.85 -20.04 -18.00
N ASP A 6 -8.17 -19.52 -19.19
CA ASP A 6 -8.65 -18.14 -19.34
C ASP A 6 -9.90 -17.87 -18.49
N ALA A 7 -10.79 -18.86 -18.37
CA ALA A 7 -11.98 -18.77 -17.50
C ALA A 7 -11.61 -18.67 -16.01
N GLN A 8 -10.60 -19.42 -15.56
CA GLN A 8 -10.10 -19.35 -14.18
C GLN A 8 -9.39 -18.02 -13.91
N ILE A 9 -8.63 -17.49 -14.88
CA ILE A 9 -8.00 -16.17 -14.78
C ILE A 9 -9.06 -15.06 -14.69
N ALA A 10 -10.11 -15.13 -15.51
CA ALA A 10 -11.21 -14.18 -15.48
C ALA A 10 -11.94 -14.19 -14.12
N ALA A 11 -12.28 -15.37 -13.61
CA ALA A 11 -12.91 -15.53 -12.30
C ALA A 11 -12.01 -15.01 -11.16
N LEU A 12 -10.71 -15.31 -11.22
CA LEU A 12 -9.72 -14.82 -10.25
C LEU A 12 -9.62 -13.30 -10.27
N ASN A 13 -9.59 -12.69 -11.46
CA ASN A 13 -9.54 -11.24 -11.60
C ASN A 13 -10.79 -10.57 -11.03
N GLN A 14 -11.97 -11.15 -11.24
CA GLN A 14 -13.20 -10.66 -10.65
C GLN A 14 -13.18 -10.74 -9.11
N ALA A 15 -12.72 -11.85 -8.55
CA ALA A 15 -12.57 -12.01 -7.10
C ALA A 15 -11.58 -10.98 -6.51
N LYS A 16 -10.45 -10.74 -7.20
CA LYS A 16 -9.46 -9.72 -6.79
C LYS A 16 -10.05 -8.32 -6.72
N VAL A 17 -10.99 -7.96 -7.60
CA VAL A 17 -11.65 -6.65 -7.55
C VAL A 17 -12.43 -6.50 -6.24
N GLY A 18 -13.22 -7.51 -5.85
CA GLY A 18 -13.96 -7.49 -4.59
C GLY A 18 -13.03 -7.31 -3.37
N ILE A 19 -11.96 -8.11 -3.32
CA ILE A 19 -10.95 -8.02 -2.26
C ILE A 19 -10.31 -6.64 -2.19
N ARG A 20 -9.99 -6.03 -3.35
CA ARG A 20 -9.41 -4.68 -3.39
C ARG A 20 -10.38 -3.62 -2.86
N MET A 21 -11.67 -3.75 -3.18
CA MET A 21 -12.69 -2.84 -2.66
C MET A 21 -12.83 -2.95 -1.13
N ASP A 22 -12.81 -4.18 -0.60
CA ASP A 22 -12.96 -4.39 0.83
C ASP A 22 -11.70 -3.95 1.61
N ASN A 23 -10.50 -4.17 1.06
CA ASN A 23 -9.27 -3.64 1.61
C ASN A 23 -9.28 -2.10 1.68
N GLU A 24 -9.75 -1.44 0.62
CA GLU A 24 -9.87 0.02 0.58
C GLU A 24 -10.89 0.54 1.61
N LYS A 25 -12.04 -0.12 1.75
CA LYS A 25 -13.02 0.21 2.81
C LYS A 25 -12.40 0.05 4.20
N TYR A 26 -11.66 -1.05 4.43
CA TYR A 26 -10.98 -1.31 5.68
C TYR A 26 -9.97 -0.19 5.99
N ILE A 27 -9.06 0.13 5.06
CA ILE A 27 -8.06 1.18 5.25
C ILE A 27 -8.72 2.53 5.56
N ARG A 28 -9.81 2.87 4.87
CA ARG A 28 -10.54 4.14 5.10
C ARG A 28 -11.23 4.20 6.46
N ALA A 29 -11.71 3.06 6.96
CA ALA A 29 -12.40 2.99 8.24
C ALA A 29 -11.46 3.04 9.46
N HIS A 30 -10.16 2.79 9.26
CA HIS A 30 -9.18 2.64 10.33
C HIS A 30 -8.20 3.84 10.35
N PRO A 31 -8.49 4.89 11.17
CA PRO A 31 -7.67 6.11 11.21
C PRO A 31 -6.23 5.88 11.69
N GLU A 32 -5.96 4.79 12.39
CA GLU A 32 -4.60 4.39 12.78
C GLU A 32 -3.71 4.06 11.58
N LEU A 33 -4.30 3.68 10.43
CA LEU A 33 -3.58 3.40 9.19
C LEU A 33 -3.38 4.65 8.34
N ASP A 34 -4.17 5.71 8.54
CA ASP A 34 -4.13 6.94 7.73
C ASP A 34 -2.73 7.56 7.73
N LEU A 35 -2.07 7.58 8.89
CA LEU A 35 -0.75 8.19 9.03
C LEU A 35 0.33 7.47 8.20
N VAL A 36 0.35 6.14 8.23
CA VAL A 36 1.33 5.35 7.48
C VAL A 36 1.04 5.38 5.97
N MET A 37 -0.25 5.39 5.60
CA MET A 37 -0.64 5.49 4.19
C MET A 37 -0.29 6.87 3.60
N ARG A 38 -0.48 7.97 4.35
CA ARG A 38 -0.03 9.30 3.93
C ARG A 38 1.48 9.38 3.74
N ALA A 39 2.25 8.73 4.62
CA ALA A 39 3.69 8.69 4.52
C ALA A 39 4.16 7.96 3.25
N LEU A 40 3.54 6.83 2.92
CA LEU A 40 3.78 6.11 1.67
C LEU A 40 3.45 7.01 0.46
N VAL A 41 2.27 7.63 0.44
CA VAL A 41 1.82 8.51 -0.66
C VAL A 41 2.78 9.69 -0.83
N LYS A 42 3.20 10.33 0.28
CA LYS A 42 4.18 11.41 0.27
C LYS A 42 5.52 10.97 -0.33
N GLY A 43 5.99 9.78 0.03
CA GLY A 43 7.19 9.18 -0.55
C GLY A 43 7.07 8.95 -2.05
N VAL A 44 5.96 8.35 -2.50
CA VAL A 44 5.69 8.11 -3.93
C VAL A 44 5.64 9.41 -4.73
N LEU A 45 4.98 10.45 -4.20
CA LEU A 45 4.88 11.75 -4.88
C LEU A 45 6.23 12.48 -4.96
N LYS A 46 7.07 12.32 -3.94
CA LYS A 46 8.41 12.90 -3.87
C LYS A 46 9.37 12.20 -4.83
N ASP A 47 9.45 10.87 -4.75
CA ASP A 47 10.47 10.08 -5.43
C ASP A 47 10.04 9.67 -6.85
N ARG A 48 8.74 9.82 -7.18
CA ARG A 48 8.13 9.51 -8.49
C ARG A 48 8.64 8.19 -9.10
N PRO A 49 8.51 7.06 -8.38
CA PRO A 49 9.08 5.80 -8.82
C PRO A 49 8.36 5.29 -10.08
N ALA A 50 9.13 4.68 -11.00
CA ALA A 50 8.58 4.03 -12.19
C ALA A 50 7.67 2.82 -11.85
N ASN A 51 7.86 2.20 -10.68
CA ASN A 51 7.02 1.11 -10.19
C ASN A 51 6.63 1.36 -8.73
N VAL A 52 5.36 1.73 -8.52
CA VAL A 52 4.79 2.05 -7.21
C VAL A 52 4.70 0.81 -6.31
N THR A 53 4.40 -0.36 -6.86
CA THR A 53 4.29 -1.61 -6.08
C THR A 53 5.64 -2.01 -5.49
N ALA A 54 6.71 -1.98 -6.29
CA ALA A 54 8.05 -2.27 -5.81
C ALA A 54 8.53 -1.22 -4.80
N TYR A 55 8.15 0.05 -4.99
CA TYR A 55 8.41 1.12 -4.02
C TYR A 55 7.72 0.84 -2.68
N ALA A 56 6.42 0.52 -2.70
CA ALA A 56 5.66 0.22 -1.50
C ALA A 56 6.23 -0.99 -0.75
N HIS A 57 6.64 -2.05 -1.47
CA HIS A 57 7.31 -3.19 -0.85
C HIS A 57 8.58 -2.77 -0.12
N ARG A 58 9.45 -1.96 -0.77
CA ARG A 58 10.66 -1.44 -0.11
C ARG A 58 10.34 -0.52 1.06
N PHE A 59 9.29 0.29 0.96
CA PHE A 59 8.87 1.21 2.02
C PHE A 59 8.45 0.45 3.28
N PHE A 60 7.64 -0.61 3.14
CA PHE A 60 7.15 -1.39 4.27
C PHE A 60 8.13 -2.45 4.77
N ASN A 61 9.14 -2.84 3.97
CA ASN A 61 10.18 -3.78 4.39
C ASN A 61 11.31 -3.12 5.21
N ARG A 62 11.08 -1.90 5.69
CA ARG A 62 11.99 -1.16 6.56
C ARG A 62 11.69 -1.52 8.01
N ASP A 63 12.67 -1.27 8.87
CA ASP A 63 12.47 -1.35 10.32
C ASP A 63 11.30 -0.46 10.77
N ILE A 64 10.40 -1.04 11.57
CA ILE A 64 9.16 -0.38 12.00
C ILE A 64 9.43 0.81 12.93
N ASP A 65 10.48 0.77 13.74
CA ASP A 65 10.85 1.86 14.63
C ASP A 65 11.44 3.02 13.82
N VAL A 66 12.24 2.73 12.79
CA VAL A 66 12.74 3.75 11.85
C VAL A 66 11.59 4.42 11.10
N LEU A 67 10.65 3.62 10.59
CA LEU A 67 9.47 4.14 9.88
C LEU A 67 8.62 5.03 10.80
N ARG A 68 8.39 4.58 12.04
CA ARG A 68 7.63 5.33 13.05
C ARG A 68 8.28 6.67 13.36
N GLU A 69 9.59 6.70 13.58
CA GLU A 69 10.34 7.93 13.86
C GLU A 69 10.24 8.95 12.71
N GLU A 70 10.39 8.52 11.46
CA GLU A 70 10.29 9.40 10.29
C GLU A 70 8.88 9.98 10.13
N ILE A 71 7.87 9.14 10.32
CA ILE A 71 6.47 9.53 10.23
C ILE A 71 6.11 10.56 11.31
N LEU A 72 6.60 10.36 12.54
CA LEU A 72 6.31 11.26 13.66
C LEU A 72 7.11 12.57 13.57
N LYS A 73 8.39 12.53 13.17
CA LYS A 73 9.20 13.75 12.95
C LYS A 73 8.63 14.64 11.85
N GLY A 74 8.00 14.05 10.83
CA GLY A 74 7.31 14.78 9.77
C GLY A 74 6.11 15.63 10.23
N ARG A 75 5.65 15.49 11.48
CA ARG A 75 4.57 16.31 12.08
C ARG A 75 5.04 17.51 12.90
N SER A 76 6.32 17.62 13.25
CA SER A 76 6.82 18.75 14.07
C SER A 76 6.93 20.09 13.34
N VAL A 77 6.35 20.22 12.14
CA VAL A 77 6.24 21.50 11.43
C VAL A 77 4.79 21.70 11.01
N SER A 78 3.99 22.23 11.93
CA SER A 78 2.72 22.95 11.71
C SER A 78 2.44 23.83 12.91
#